data_AF-A0A359CSS3-F1
#
_entry.id   AF-A0A359CSS3-F1
#
_cell.length_a   1.000
_cell.length_b   1.000
_cell.length_c   1.000
_cell.angle_alpha   90.00
_cell.angle_beta   90.00
_cell.angle_gamma   90.00
#
_symmetry.space_group_name_H-M   'P 1'
#
loop_
_entity.id
_entity.type
_entity.pdbx_description
1 polymer ?
#
loop_
_entity_poly.entity_id
_entity_poly.type
_entity_poly.pdbx_seq_one_letter_code
_entity_poly.pdbx_strand_id
1 'polypeptide(L)'
;MKTLKLISTVIGLFFAVNAMSQVSVNVSVGIAPMWGPVGYSEASYYYLPDVEAYYDLQTSMFVYYDGGVWVHRNYLPTMYKNYDLYSGYKVVLGSYRGKNPYMHFNDHKMKYKKGYRGKKQNSIGKRPNESHQGTPAINKGNYDKNKNNNKDNHNDKKHNNKGKNHNDKKGGKNK
;
A
#
# COMPACT_ATOMS: atom_id res chain seq x y z
N MET A 1 37.52 53.86 -27.45
CA MET A 1 36.30 54.47 -26.90
C MET A 1 35.76 53.53 -25.85
N LYS A 2 35.89 53.93 -24.58
CA LYS A 2 35.38 53.21 -23.41
C LYS A 2 34.01 53.80 -23.12
N THR A 3 32.98 52.97 -23.01
CA THR A 3 31.78 53.13 -22.16
C THR A 3 30.72 52.16 -22.68
N LEU A 4 30.34 51.20 -21.83
CA LEU A 4 28.99 50.62 -21.68
C LEU A 4 29.13 49.36 -20.79
N LYS A 5 29.60 49.59 -19.56
CA LYS A 5 29.13 48.80 -18.41
C LYS A 5 27.80 49.43 -18.01
N LEU A 6 26.82 48.61 -17.59
CA LEU A 6 25.44 48.93 -17.20
C LEU A 6 24.39 48.89 -18.33
N ILE A 7 24.02 47.69 -18.74
CA ILE A 7 22.61 47.35 -18.91
C ILE A 7 22.37 46.05 -18.14
N SER A 8 21.88 46.23 -16.91
CA SER A 8 20.81 45.43 -16.29
C SER A 8 20.87 43.93 -16.58
N THR A 9 21.42 43.08 -15.68
CA THR A 9 20.69 42.57 -14.51
C THR A 9 19.19 42.40 -14.80
N VAL A 10 18.65 41.20 -14.57
CA VAL A 10 17.23 40.79 -14.79
C VAL A 10 16.92 40.18 -16.16
N ILE A 11 17.56 39.05 -16.49
CA ILE A 11 16.83 37.88 -17.05
C ILE A 11 17.40 36.61 -16.39
N GLY A 12 17.63 36.69 -15.08
CA GLY A 12 17.68 35.51 -14.22
C GLY A 12 16.30 35.39 -13.59
N LEU A 13 15.77 34.17 -13.53
CA LEU A 13 14.50 33.81 -12.90
C LEU A 13 13.23 34.07 -13.75
N PHE A 14 13.13 33.40 -14.91
CA PHE A 14 11.81 32.89 -15.29
C PHE A 14 11.55 31.64 -14.46
N PHE A 15 10.77 31.84 -13.42
CA PHE A 15 10.33 30.85 -12.45
C PHE A 15 9.85 29.58 -13.16
N ALA A 16 10.52 28.46 -12.88
CA ALA A 16 9.94 27.15 -13.09
C ALA A 16 8.72 27.05 -12.16
N VAL A 17 7.54 27.32 -12.72
CA VAL A 17 6.28 26.99 -12.06
C VAL A 17 6.24 25.47 -11.95
N ASN A 18 6.53 24.99 -10.75
CA ASN A 18 6.26 23.61 -10.39
C ASN A 18 4.73 23.46 -10.43
N ALA A 19 4.22 22.95 -11.54
CA ALA A 19 2.85 22.51 -11.63
C ALA A 19 2.68 21.37 -10.61
N MET A 20 2.14 21.69 -9.43
CA MET A 20 1.64 20.69 -8.51
C MET A 20 0.39 20.08 -9.15
N SER A 21 0.60 19.11 -10.04
CA SER A 21 -0.47 18.28 -10.54
C SER A 21 -0.95 17.40 -9.39
N GLN A 22 -1.89 17.92 -8.61
CA GLN A 22 -2.74 17.09 -7.78
C GLN A 22 -3.77 16.44 -8.70
N VAL A 23 -3.39 15.29 -9.26
CA VAL A 23 -4.33 14.45 -10.00
C VAL A 23 -5.33 13.87 -9.01
N SER A 24 -6.44 14.57 -8.80
CA SER A 24 -7.63 13.98 -8.18
C SER A 24 -8.36 13.16 -9.25
N VAL A 25 -7.96 11.90 -9.40
CA VAL A 25 -8.70 10.93 -10.21
C VAL A 25 -9.99 10.55 -9.47
N ASN A 26 -11.04 11.34 -9.66
CA ASN A 26 -12.40 10.90 -9.38
C ASN A 26 -12.89 10.13 -10.62
N VAL A 27 -12.70 8.81 -10.61
CA VAL A 27 -12.96 7.96 -11.77
C VAL A 27 -14.18 7.10 -11.50
N SER A 28 -15.29 7.45 -12.12
CA SER A 28 -16.48 6.60 -12.23
C SER A 28 -16.36 5.72 -13.48
N VAL A 29 -15.55 4.67 -13.40
CA VAL A 29 -15.48 3.56 -14.36
C VAL A 29 -15.56 2.31 -13.49
N GLY A 30 -16.62 1.50 -13.64
CA GLY A 30 -16.90 0.24 -12.91
C GLY A 30 -16.15 0.11 -11.58
N ILE A 31 -16.73 0.62 -10.50
CA ILE A 31 -16.10 0.90 -9.19
C ILE A 31 -15.02 -0.14 -8.87
N ALA A 32 -13.76 0.23 -9.14
CA ALA A 32 -12.64 -0.65 -8.83
C ALA A 32 -12.70 -1.01 -7.34
N PRO A 33 -12.49 -2.29 -6.99
CA PRO A 33 -12.62 -2.71 -5.60
C PRO A 33 -11.59 -1.98 -4.73
N MET A 34 -11.91 -1.76 -3.46
CA MET A 34 -11.01 -1.07 -2.52
C MET A 34 -9.61 -1.72 -2.44
N TRP A 35 -9.51 -3.02 -2.66
CA TRP A 35 -8.25 -3.75 -2.68
C TRP A 35 -7.45 -3.60 -3.99
N GLY A 36 -8.07 -3.03 -5.04
CA GLY A 36 -7.46 -2.81 -6.35
C GLY A 36 -6.34 -1.76 -6.31
N PRO A 37 -5.40 -1.78 -7.26
CA PRO A 37 -4.26 -0.87 -7.28
C PRO A 37 -4.67 0.56 -7.69
N VAL A 38 -4.07 1.57 -7.06
CA VAL A 38 -4.31 2.99 -7.35
C VAL A 38 -3.74 3.38 -8.73
N GLY A 39 -4.44 4.26 -9.44
CA GLY A 39 -3.91 4.95 -10.63
C GLY A 39 -4.19 4.25 -11.96
N TYR A 40 -5.15 3.33 -12.00
CA TYR A 40 -5.47 2.55 -13.19
C TYR A 40 -6.94 2.72 -13.60
N SER A 41 -7.22 3.80 -14.34
CA SER A 41 -8.57 4.19 -14.76
C SER A 41 -9.11 3.39 -15.95
N GLU A 42 -8.24 2.84 -16.78
CA GLU A 42 -8.61 2.15 -18.03
C GLU A 42 -8.57 0.62 -17.92
N ALA A 43 -8.37 0.09 -16.71
CA ALA A 43 -8.31 -1.33 -16.48
C ALA A 43 -9.68 -1.99 -16.74
N SER A 44 -9.70 -3.08 -17.50
CA SER A 44 -10.89 -3.94 -17.62
C SER A 44 -10.79 -5.17 -16.72
N TYR A 45 -9.56 -5.69 -16.55
CA TYR A 45 -9.29 -6.87 -15.74
C TYR A 45 -8.06 -6.68 -14.85
N TYR A 46 -8.08 -7.31 -13.68
CA TYR A 46 -6.87 -7.60 -12.92
C TYR A 46 -6.52 -9.08 -13.03
N TYR A 47 -5.29 -9.40 -13.43
CA TYR A 47 -4.77 -10.76 -13.31
C TYR A 47 -4.07 -10.91 -11.95
N LEU A 48 -4.39 -11.99 -11.24
CA LEU A 48 -3.88 -12.33 -9.91
C LEU A 48 -2.96 -13.57 -10.05
N PRO A 49 -1.64 -13.39 -10.15
CA PRO A 49 -0.71 -14.48 -10.46
C PRO A 49 -0.74 -15.62 -9.44
N ASP A 50 -0.80 -15.29 -8.15
CA ASP A 50 -0.70 -16.26 -7.04
C ASP A 50 -1.85 -17.27 -7.04
N VAL A 51 -3.02 -16.86 -7.53
CA VAL A 51 -4.24 -17.68 -7.61
C VAL A 51 -4.63 -18.04 -9.04
N GLU A 52 -3.80 -17.65 -10.02
CA GLU A 52 -4.03 -17.86 -11.47
C GLU A 52 -5.45 -17.48 -11.93
N ALA A 53 -5.98 -16.39 -11.36
CA ALA A 53 -7.34 -15.93 -11.61
C ALA A 53 -7.34 -14.51 -12.19
N TYR A 54 -8.45 -14.14 -12.81
CA TYR A 54 -8.74 -12.77 -13.20
C TYR A 54 -9.84 -12.21 -12.31
N TYR A 55 -9.87 -10.89 -12.16
CA TYR A 55 -11.00 -10.15 -11.62
C TYR A 55 -11.50 -9.18 -12.68
N ASP A 56 -12.76 -9.32 -13.05
CA ASP A 56 -13.45 -8.46 -14.00
C ASP A 56 -14.01 -7.24 -13.28
N LEU A 57 -13.57 -6.05 -13.69
CA LEU A 57 -13.97 -4.79 -13.05
C LEU A 57 -15.38 -4.36 -13.42
N GLN A 58 -15.88 -4.81 -14.59
CA GLN A 58 -17.23 -4.48 -15.04
C GLN A 58 -18.27 -5.32 -14.32
N THR A 59 -18.01 -6.62 -14.14
CA THR A 59 -18.96 -7.55 -13.50
C THR A 59 -18.70 -7.75 -12.01
N SER A 60 -17.54 -7.30 -11.49
CA SER A 60 -17.11 -7.56 -10.10
C SER A 60 -17.04 -9.06 -9.76
N MET A 61 -16.62 -9.87 -10.73
CA MET A 61 -16.51 -11.33 -10.59
C MET A 61 -15.08 -11.80 -10.81
N PHE A 62 -14.69 -12.86 -10.11
CA PHE A 62 -13.51 -13.64 -10.40
C PHE A 62 -13.76 -14.57 -11.59
N VAL A 63 -12.75 -14.70 -12.44
CA VAL A 63 -12.72 -15.62 -13.57
C VAL A 63 -11.53 -16.55 -13.40
N TYR A 64 -11.77 -17.85 -13.25
CA TYR A 64 -10.72 -18.84 -13.03
C TYR A 64 -11.08 -20.18 -13.66
N TYR A 65 -10.06 -21.02 -13.81
CA TYR A 65 -10.21 -22.37 -14.33
C TYR A 65 -10.64 -23.32 -13.21
N ASP A 66 -11.76 -24.00 -13.39
CA ASP A 66 -12.32 -24.97 -12.46
C ASP A 66 -12.95 -26.13 -13.22
N GLY A 67 -12.62 -27.36 -12.83
CA GLY A 67 -13.24 -28.56 -13.42
C GLY A 67 -13.17 -28.67 -14.96
N GLY A 68 -12.12 -28.13 -15.59
CA GLY A 68 -11.96 -28.18 -17.05
C GLY A 68 -12.48 -26.96 -17.81
N VAL A 69 -13.16 -26.02 -17.13
CA VAL A 69 -13.82 -24.87 -17.75
C VAL A 69 -13.47 -23.56 -17.05
N TRP A 70 -13.61 -22.45 -17.77
CA TRP A 70 -13.48 -21.12 -17.19
C TRP A 70 -14.82 -20.69 -16.59
N VAL A 71 -14.84 -20.39 -15.30
CA VAL A 71 -16.04 -20.01 -14.56
C VAL A 71 -15.97 -18.57 -14.08
N HIS A 72 -17.12 -17.91 -14.00
CA HIS A 72 -17.28 -16.62 -13.35
C HIS A 72 -17.94 -16.82 -11.99
N ARG A 73 -17.32 -16.33 -10.91
CA ARG A 73 -17.82 -16.45 -9.53
C ARG A 73 -17.50 -15.19 -8.73
N ASN A 74 -18.31 -14.86 -7.74
CA ASN A 74 -18.06 -13.74 -6.81
C ASN A 74 -17.00 -14.04 -5.74
N TYR A 75 -16.46 -15.27 -5.71
CA TYR A 75 -15.41 -15.69 -4.78
C TYR A 75 -14.32 -16.47 -5.53
N LEU A 76 -13.10 -16.43 -4.99
CA LEU A 76 -11.99 -17.28 -5.42
C LEU A 76 -12.25 -18.77 -5.08
N PRO A 77 -11.61 -19.72 -5.78
CA PRO A 77 -11.68 -21.14 -5.44
C PRO A 77 -11.48 -21.40 -3.95
N THR A 78 -12.12 -22.43 -3.40
CA THR A 78 -12.06 -22.74 -1.95
C THR A 78 -10.63 -22.88 -1.42
N MET A 79 -9.70 -23.40 -2.23
CA MET A 79 -8.28 -23.50 -1.88
C MET A 79 -7.60 -22.13 -1.65
N TYR A 80 -8.15 -21.06 -2.21
CA TYR A 80 -7.68 -19.68 -2.08
C TYR A 80 -8.65 -18.80 -1.27
N LYS A 81 -9.55 -19.39 -0.46
CA LYS A 81 -10.51 -18.64 0.36
C LYS A 81 -9.85 -17.65 1.33
N ASN A 82 -8.62 -17.95 1.76
CA ASN A 82 -7.83 -17.13 2.68
C ASN A 82 -6.87 -16.18 1.94
N TYR A 83 -6.98 -16.06 0.62
CA TYR A 83 -6.12 -15.18 -0.15
C TYR A 83 -6.41 -13.72 0.19
N ASP A 84 -5.38 -13.01 0.61
CA ASP A 84 -5.49 -11.60 0.98
C ASP A 84 -5.41 -10.71 -0.27
N LEU A 85 -6.58 -10.33 -0.76
CA LEU A 85 -6.72 -9.43 -1.90
C LEU A 85 -6.08 -8.05 -1.66
N TYR A 86 -5.80 -7.60 -0.43
CA TYR A 86 -5.14 -6.32 -0.22
C TYR A 86 -3.61 -6.40 -0.33
N SER A 87 -2.98 -7.55 -0.06
CA SER A 87 -1.51 -7.71 -0.17
C SER A 87 -1.05 -8.43 -1.42
N GLY A 88 -1.95 -9.16 -2.07
CA GLY A 88 -1.68 -9.85 -3.33
C GLY A 88 -1.19 -8.88 -4.42
N TYR A 89 -0.28 -9.32 -5.28
CA TYR A 89 0.09 -8.50 -6.44
C TYR A 89 -0.98 -8.61 -7.53
N LYS A 90 -1.29 -7.49 -8.20
CA LYS A 90 -2.27 -7.45 -9.29
C LYS A 90 -1.62 -6.94 -10.56
N VAL A 91 -1.72 -7.69 -11.64
CA VAL A 91 -1.34 -7.21 -12.95
C VAL A 91 -2.55 -6.52 -13.56
N VAL A 92 -2.40 -5.24 -13.89
CA VAL A 92 -3.47 -4.45 -14.50
C VAL A 92 -3.47 -4.69 -16.00
N LEU A 93 -4.61 -5.15 -16.53
CA LEU A 93 -4.81 -5.37 -17.96
C LEU A 93 -5.69 -4.25 -18.53
N GLY A 94 -5.06 -3.16 -18.96
CA GLY A 94 -5.73 -1.99 -19.53
C GLY A 94 -6.03 -2.08 -21.03
N SER A 95 -5.14 -2.70 -21.81
CA SER A 95 -5.28 -2.74 -23.28
C SER A 95 -6.22 -3.85 -23.77
N TYR A 96 -6.73 -4.71 -22.89
CA TYR A 96 -7.59 -5.82 -23.26
C TYR A 96 -9.05 -5.36 -23.36
N ARG A 97 -9.71 -5.63 -24.50
CA ARG A 97 -11.10 -5.21 -24.79
C ARG A 97 -12.08 -6.35 -25.05
N GLY A 98 -11.69 -7.59 -24.80
CA GLY A 98 -12.58 -8.75 -24.95
C GLY A 98 -13.35 -9.07 -23.67
N LYS A 99 -14.26 -10.06 -23.74
CA LYS A 99 -14.99 -10.61 -22.58
C LYS A 99 -14.28 -11.79 -21.91
N ASN A 100 -13.25 -12.33 -22.55
CA ASN A 100 -12.64 -13.62 -22.22
C ASN A 100 -11.15 -13.43 -21.90
N PRO A 101 -10.80 -12.87 -20.73
CA PRO A 101 -9.42 -12.51 -20.39
C PRO A 101 -8.45 -13.71 -20.38
N TYR A 102 -9.03 -14.92 -20.26
CA TYR A 102 -8.33 -16.19 -20.29
C TYR A 102 -7.85 -16.65 -21.67
N MET A 103 -8.23 -15.98 -22.77
CA MET A 103 -7.70 -16.30 -24.11
C MET A 103 -6.17 -16.17 -24.18
N HIS A 104 -5.58 -15.33 -23.33
CA HIS A 104 -4.13 -15.14 -23.19
C HIS A 104 -3.59 -15.72 -21.88
N PHE A 105 -4.28 -16.69 -21.29
CA PHE A 105 -3.91 -17.23 -19.97
C PHE A 105 -2.49 -17.79 -19.94
N ASN A 106 -2.09 -18.55 -20.95
CA ASN A 106 -0.75 -19.14 -21.01
C ASN A 106 0.34 -18.04 -21.03
N ASP A 107 0.12 -16.97 -21.80
CA ASP A 107 1.05 -15.83 -21.87
C ASP A 107 1.15 -15.11 -20.53
N HIS A 108 0.01 -14.82 -19.90
CA HIS A 108 -0.03 -14.19 -18.58
C HIS A 108 0.61 -15.06 -17.50
N LYS A 109 0.36 -16.37 -17.51
CA LYS A 109 0.95 -17.33 -16.58
C LYS A 109 2.46 -17.44 -16.74
N MET A 110 2.97 -17.46 -17.97
CA MET A 110 4.42 -17.50 -18.23
C MET A 110 5.10 -16.20 -17.81
N LYS A 111 4.49 -15.05 -18.16
CA LYS A 111 5.03 -13.72 -17.88
C LYS A 111 4.95 -13.35 -16.40
N TYR A 112 3.87 -13.74 -15.74
CA TYR A 112 3.56 -13.42 -14.35
C TYR A 112 3.32 -14.72 -13.59
N LYS A 113 4.42 -15.38 -13.21
CA LYS A 113 4.41 -16.62 -12.44
C LYS A 113 3.85 -16.39 -11.02
N LYS A 114 3.46 -17.46 -10.33
CA LYS A 114 3.13 -17.42 -8.89
C LYS A 114 4.30 -16.79 -8.12
N GLY A 115 4.00 -15.88 -7.20
CA GLY A 115 4.99 -15.10 -6.47
C GLY A 115 5.54 -13.90 -7.23
N TYR A 116 5.10 -13.63 -8.47
CA TYR A 116 5.54 -12.44 -9.21
C TYR A 116 5.18 -11.16 -8.46
N ARG A 117 6.17 -10.28 -8.30
CA ARG A 117 6.04 -8.95 -7.72
C ARG A 117 6.72 -7.94 -8.64
N GLY A 118 5.97 -6.98 -9.15
CA GLY A 118 6.50 -5.84 -9.88
C GLY A 118 6.74 -4.64 -8.96
N LYS A 119 6.55 -3.43 -9.49
CA LYS A 119 6.58 -2.19 -8.69
C LYS A 119 5.56 -2.27 -7.54
N LYS A 120 5.90 -1.71 -6.38
CA LYS A 120 4.99 -1.66 -5.23
C LYS A 120 3.66 -1.01 -5.64
N GLN A 121 2.56 -1.68 -5.30
CA GLN A 121 1.20 -1.20 -5.54
C GLN A 121 0.58 -0.80 -4.20
N ASN A 122 -0.12 0.33 -4.18
CA ASN A 122 -0.97 0.71 -3.06
C ASN A 122 -2.43 0.43 -3.45
N SER A 123 -3.23 -0.05 -2.49
CA SER A 123 -4.65 -0.28 -2.68
C SER A 123 -5.44 1.03 -2.64
N ILE A 124 -6.57 1.09 -3.36
CA ILE A 124 -7.47 2.25 -3.39
C ILE A 124 -8.01 2.59 -1.99
N GLY A 125 -8.36 1.57 -1.21
CA GLY A 125 -8.87 1.69 0.13
C GLY A 125 -8.02 0.98 1.18
N LYS A 126 -8.45 1.17 2.42
CA LYS A 126 -7.91 0.47 3.59
C LYS A 126 -8.58 -0.88 3.78
N ARG A 127 -7.90 -1.78 4.50
CA ARG A 127 -8.49 -3.05 4.93
C ARG A 127 -9.59 -2.77 5.98
N PRO A 128 -10.75 -3.47 5.95
CA PRO A 128 -11.87 -3.20 6.84
C PRO A 128 -11.55 -3.31 8.34
N ASN A 129 -10.58 -4.13 8.73
CA ASN A 129 -10.22 -4.38 10.14
C ASN A 129 -8.92 -3.68 10.58
N GLU A 130 -8.34 -2.84 9.73
CA GLU A 130 -7.06 -2.16 9.99
C GLU A 130 -7.32 -0.79 10.64
N SER A 131 -8.19 -0.80 11.66
CA SER A 131 -8.74 0.43 12.24
C SER A 131 -7.71 1.21 13.06
N HIS A 132 -6.62 0.63 13.56
CA HIS A 132 -5.88 1.24 14.68
C HIS A 132 -4.33 1.22 14.60
N GLN A 133 -3.70 1.06 13.44
CA GLN A 133 -2.25 1.25 13.34
C GLN A 133 -1.83 1.72 11.94
N GLY A 134 -1.31 2.95 11.87
CA GLY A 134 -0.65 3.49 10.69
C GLY A 134 -1.62 4.12 9.68
N THR A 135 -1.86 5.41 9.83
CA THR A 135 -2.18 6.27 8.68
C THR A 135 -1.31 5.90 7.48
N PRO A 136 -1.85 5.73 6.25
CA PRO A 136 -1.02 5.90 5.07
C PRO A 136 -0.42 7.29 5.24
N ALA A 137 0.91 7.39 5.29
CA ALA A 137 1.58 8.67 5.24
C ALA A 137 1.25 9.29 3.89
N ILE A 138 0.11 9.99 3.82
CA ILE A 138 0.02 11.22 3.07
C ILE A 138 1.17 12.03 3.67
N ASN A 139 2.23 12.24 2.89
CA ASN A 139 3.30 13.15 3.22
C ASN A 139 2.68 14.54 3.38
N LYS A 140 2.10 14.79 4.56
CA LYS A 140 1.76 16.09 5.07
C LYS A 140 3.11 16.66 5.45
N GLY A 141 3.59 17.61 4.65
CA GLY A 141 4.90 18.22 4.80
C GLY A 141 5.22 18.49 6.27
N ASN A 142 6.46 18.20 6.64
CA ASN A 142 7.06 18.60 7.90
C ASN A 142 6.73 20.08 8.16
N TYR A 143 5.73 20.32 9.02
CA TYR A 143 5.74 21.53 9.81
C TYR A 143 6.87 21.32 10.80
N ASP A 144 7.97 22.03 10.58
CA ASP A 144 9.05 22.23 11.53
C ASP A 144 8.45 22.66 12.88
N LYS A 145 8.21 21.68 13.75
CA LYS A 145 8.14 21.95 15.18
C LYS A 145 9.56 22.20 15.62
N ASN A 146 9.92 23.48 15.54
CA ASN A 146 10.98 24.10 16.29
C ASN A 146 10.83 23.71 17.77
N LYS A 147 11.46 22.61 18.18
CA LYS A 147 11.70 22.29 19.58
C LYS A 147 13.06 22.86 19.90
N ASN A 148 13.02 24.08 20.45
CA ASN A 148 14.10 24.70 21.19
C ASN A 148 14.74 23.67 22.14
N ASN A 149 15.95 23.23 21.82
CA ASN A 149 16.85 22.63 22.78
C ASN A 149 17.38 23.77 23.65
N ASN A 150 16.63 24.15 24.69
CA ASN A 150 17.19 24.89 25.79
C ASN A 150 17.56 23.91 26.90
N LYS A 151 18.79 24.08 27.37
CA LYS A 151 19.44 23.37 28.47
C LYS A 151 18.57 23.44 29.72
N ASP A 152 18.70 22.46 30.62
CA ASP A 152 19.22 22.77 31.95
C ASP A 152 19.55 21.51 32.76
N ASN A 153 20.67 21.65 33.48
CA ASN A 153 21.28 20.73 34.45
C ASN A 153 20.32 20.38 35.61
N HIS A 154 20.43 19.18 36.17
CA HIS A 154 21.11 18.94 37.46
C HIS A 154 20.82 17.56 38.06
N ASN A 155 21.92 16.98 38.57
CA ASN A 155 22.09 16.26 39.84
C ASN A 155 21.38 14.92 40.12
N ASP A 156 22.24 13.92 40.27
CA ASP A 156 22.39 13.10 41.49
C ASP A 156 21.14 12.73 42.28
N LYS A 157 20.87 11.42 42.35
CA LYS A 157 21.18 10.65 43.57
C LYS A 157 20.96 9.15 43.38
N LYS A 158 22.00 8.40 43.71
CA LYS A 158 21.96 7.01 44.16
C LYS A 158 20.81 6.79 45.14
N HIS A 159 20.09 5.68 45.00
CA HIS A 159 19.69 4.87 46.16
C HIS A 159 19.68 3.39 45.80
N ASN A 160 20.66 2.67 46.34
CA ASN A 160 20.56 1.25 46.63
C ASN A 160 19.34 1.02 47.52
N ASN A 161 18.55 -0.02 47.25
CA ASN A 161 17.98 -0.75 48.38
C ASN A 161 17.96 -2.25 48.14
N LYS A 162 18.75 -2.92 48.98
CA LYS A 162 18.97 -4.35 49.08
C LYS A 162 18.13 -4.80 50.27
N GLY A 163 16.94 -5.32 50.03
CA GLY A 163 16.06 -5.85 51.06
C GLY A 163 16.14 -7.37 51.12
N LYS A 164 17.10 -7.90 51.90
CA LYS A 164 16.97 -9.25 52.48
C LYS A 164 15.98 -9.14 53.65
N ASN A 165 15.02 -10.06 53.75
CA ASN A 165 14.73 -10.67 55.04
C ASN A 165 14.03 -12.03 54.89
N HIS A 166 14.62 -13.01 55.57
CA HIS A 166 14.05 -14.31 55.89
C HIS A 166 12.89 -14.14 56.88
N ASN A 167 11.92 -15.06 56.85
CA ASN A 167 11.52 -15.74 58.08
C ASN A 167 10.79 -17.06 57.77
N ASP A 168 11.35 -18.12 58.31
CA ASP A 168 10.75 -19.42 58.52
C ASP A 168 9.45 -19.33 59.34
N LYS A 169 8.48 -20.21 59.06
CA LYS A 169 7.88 -21.05 60.10
C LYS A 169 7.05 -22.22 59.56
N LYS A 170 7.49 -23.38 60.03
CA LYS A 170 6.85 -24.70 60.11
C LYS A 170 5.35 -24.68 60.39
N GLY A 171 4.68 -25.71 59.86
CA GLY A 171 3.78 -26.55 60.67
C GLY A 171 2.37 -26.72 60.12
N GLY A 172 1.97 -27.97 59.84
CA GLY A 172 0.56 -28.32 59.70
C GLY A 172 0.28 -29.59 58.91
N LYS A 173 0.35 -30.75 59.57
CA LYS A 173 -0.35 -31.98 59.15
C LYS A 173 -1.85 -31.70 59.03
N ASN A 174 -2.55 -32.32 58.08
CA ASN A 174 -3.56 -33.34 58.38
C ASN A 174 -4.36 -33.80 57.15
N LYS A 175 -4.51 -35.14 57.10
CA LYS A 175 -5.50 -35.99 56.42
C LYS A 175 -5.50 -36.05 54.91
#